data_AF-A0A260ABR0-F1
#
_entry.id   AF-A0A260ABR0-F1
#
_cell.length_a   1.000
_cell.length_b   1.000
_cell.length_c   1.000
_cell.angle_alpha   90.00
_cell.angle_beta   90.00
_cell.angle_gamma   90.00
#
_symmetry.space_group_name_H-M   'P 1'
#
loop_
_entity.id
_entity.type
_entity.pdbx_description
1 polymer ?
#
loop_
_entity_poly.entity_id
_entity_poly.type
_entity_poly.pdbx_seq_one_letter_code
_entity_poly.pdbx_strand_id
1 'polypeptide(L)'
;MTTNTTRALIVGATGISGQALCHAALDAGWTTYGLSRSGSTPVDGVVPVAADLLDVTSLEEALKDVRPEVVFFTAWMKKDSEQENIEVNSATLRNVLNVLGPLDSVKHVALMTGLKHYLGPFDAYGEAVMAETPFHETEDRLDTPNFYYAQEDELFAGAEKFGFGWSVHRAHTISGFAVGNAMNMMLTLSVYASICKELGEKFVFPGSETQWNGLTDLTDADLLAEQMVWAATDDNAHNEAFNIANGDVFRWRWLWPQFAAHFRVEPEGFDTEPRPLEPRMSDAAAAWKRIAEKHDLVESDVSRLASWWHTDGDLGRDMECLTDMNKSKKAGFLGFRSTPDAIASVIQRYRDARLIP
;
A
#
# COMPACT_ATOMS: atom_id res chain seq x y z
N MET A 1 14.32 -15.40 28.66
CA MET A 1 13.55 -15.09 27.45
C MET A 1 12.40 -14.20 27.91
N THR A 2 12.58 -12.88 27.86
CA THR A 2 11.48 -11.94 28.05
C THR A 2 10.57 -12.10 26.84
N THR A 3 9.42 -12.75 27.02
CA THR A 3 8.35 -12.75 26.02
C THR A 3 8.02 -11.29 25.74
N ASN A 4 8.26 -10.83 24.52
CA ASN A 4 7.94 -9.46 24.12
C ASN A 4 6.42 -9.37 24.01
N THR A 5 5.74 -8.84 25.03
CA THR A 5 4.28 -8.86 25.16
C THR A 5 3.58 -7.67 24.49
N THR A 6 4.26 -6.96 23.57
CA THR A 6 3.71 -5.77 22.92
C THR A 6 2.36 -6.07 22.29
N ARG A 7 1.38 -5.22 22.56
CA ARG A 7 0.04 -5.29 21.95
C ARG A 7 -0.02 -4.34 20.77
N ALA A 8 -0.20 -4.88 19.57
CA ALA A 8 -0.28 -4.10 18.34
C ALA A 8 -1.69 -4.09 17.76
N LEU A 9 -2.18 -2.91 17.38
CA LEU A 9 -3.44 -2.74 16.64
C LEU A 9 -3.13 -2.32 15.20
N ILE A 10 -3.54 -3.14 14.23
CA ILE A 10 -3.41 -2.83 12.80
C ILE A 10 -4.77 -2.38 12.29
N VAL A 11 -4.90 -1.10 12.00
CA VAL A 11 -6.10 -0.49 11.43
C VAL A 11 -6.04 -0.61 9.90
N GLY A 12 -6.95 -1.41 9.33
CA GLY A 12 -6.92 -1.78 7.91
C GLY A 12 -6.25 -3.14 7.67
N ALA A 13 -6.38 -4.08 8.60
CA ALA A 13 -5.68 -5.38 8.61
C ALA A 13 -5.93 -6.28 7.39
N THR A 14 -6.99 -6.02 6.62
CA THR A 14 -7.30 -6.78 5.39
C THR A 14 -6.64 -6.21 4.14
N GLY A 15 -6.10 -4.99 4.20
CA GLY A 15 -5.45 -4.32 3.07
C GLY A 15 -4.03 -4.85 2.81
N ILE A 16 -3.45 -4.49 1.66
CA ILE A 16 -2.13 -4.95 1.21
C ILE A 16 -1.02 -4.74 2.26
N SER A 17 -0.91 -3.53 2.81
CA SER A 17 0.07 -3.22 3.86
C SER A 17 -0.35 -3.75 5.24
N GLY A 18 -1.66 -3.80 5.50
CA GLY A 18 -2.20 -4.31 6.76
C GLY A 18 -1.93 -5.79 6.97
N GLN A 19 -2.03 -6.61 5.91
CA GLN A 19 -1.69 -8.03 5.95
C GLN A 19 -0.19 -8.23 6.20
N ALA A 20 0.67 -7.48 5.49
CA ALA A 20 2.11 -7.52 5.70
C ALA A 20 2.50 -7.11 7.14
N LEU A 21 1.87 -6.06 7.69
CA LEU A 21 2.04 -5.65 9.08
C LEU A 21 1.56 -6.69 10.09
N CYS A 22 0.45 -7.38 9.80
CA CYS A 22 -0.01 -8.47 10.66
C CYS A 22 1.06 -9.56 10.76
N HIS A 23 1.64 -9.98 9.63
CA HIS A 23 2.75 -10.94 9.62
C HIS A 23 3.97 -10.40 10.38
N ALA A 24 4.43 -9.19 10.07
CA ALA A 24 5.61 -8.61 10.71
C ALA A 24 5.46 -8.45 12.24
N ALA A 25 4.27 -8.06 12.72
CA ALA A 25 3.98 -7.96 14.15
C ALA A 25 3.97 -9.34 14.83
N LEU A 26 3.37 -10.36 14.19
CA LEU A 26 3.37 -11.73 14.70
C LEU A 26 4.80 -12.32 14.75
N ASP A 27 5.60 -12.08 13.71
CA ASP A 27 7.00 -12.50 13.65
C ASP A 27 7.88 -11.80 14.71
N ALA A 28 7.53 -10.56 15.07
CA ALA A 28 8.13 -9.84 16.21
C ALA A 28 7.68 -10.39 17.59
N GLY A 29 6.78 -11.38 17.62
CA GLY A 29 6.26 -12.03 18.81
C GLY A 29 5.15 -11.23 19.52
N TRP A 30 4.53 -10.26 18.84
CA TRP A 30 3.55 -9.37 19.44
C TRP A 30 2.16 -10.01 19.49
N THR A 31 1.33 -9.55 20.44
CA THR A 31 -0.11 -9.83 20.39
C THR A 31 -0.74 -8.89 19.37
N THR A 32 -1.21 -9.45 18.26
CA THR A 32 -1.65 -8.67 17.11
C THR A 32 -3.17 -8.65 16.98
N TYR A 33 -3.74 -7.44 16.98
CA TYR A 33 -5.16 -7.17 16.76
C TYR A 33 -5.36 -6.57 15.37
N GLY A 34 -6.25 -7.16 14.57
CA GLY A 34 -6.54 -6.71 13.22
C GLY A 34 -7.91 -6.05 13.15
N LEU A 35 -7.94 -4.73 12.94
CA LEU A 35 -9.18 -3.98 12.81
C LEU A 35 -9.61 -3.89 11.35
N SER A 36 -10.85 -4.32 11.08
CA SER A 36 -11.54 -4.16 9.81
C SER A 36 -13.05 -4.05 10.01
N ARG A 37 -13.78 -3.52 9.03
CA ARG A 37 -15.25 -3.41 9.11
C ARG A 37 -15.95 -4.77 9.22
N SER A 38 -15.43 -5.78 8.52
CA SER A 38 -15.99 -7.15 8.51
C SER A 38 -15.55 -7.99 9.72
N GLY A 39 -14.52 -7.56 10.46
CA GLY A 39 -13.86 -8.39 11.47
C GLY A 39 -13.05 -9.55 10.86
N SER A 40 -12.84 -9.57 9.55
CA SER A 40 -12.05 -10.62 8.90
C SER A 40 -10.56 -10.41 9.13
N THR A 41 -9.86 -11.48 9.46
CA THR A 41 -8.39 -11.53 9.58
C THR A 41 -7.85 -12.58 8.61
N PRO A 42 -7.35 -12.17 7.43
CA PRO A 42 -6.82 -13.11 6.43
C PRO A 42 -5.47 -13.72 6.85
N VAL A 43 -4.90 -13.26 7.96
CA VAL A 43 -3.63 -13.74 8.53
C VAL A 43 -3.92 -14.53 9.79
N ASP A 44 -3.48 -15.79 9.81
CA ASP A 44 -3.63 -16.68 10.97
C ASP A 44 -2.85 -16.14 12.18
N GLY A 45 -3.45 -16.25 13.37
CA GLY A 45 -2.86 -15.76 14.63
C GLY A 45 -3.24 -14.32 15.00
N VAL A 46 -3.83 -13.55 14.08
CA VAL A 46 -4.36 -12.20 14.38
C VAL A 46 -5.69 -12.29 15.09
N VAL A 47 -5.84 -11.53 16.18
CA VAL A 47 -7.11 -11.40 16.90
C VAL A 47 -8.02 -10.41 16.15
N PRO A 48 -9.21 -10.82 15.69
CA PRO A 48 -10.09 -9.95 14.92
C PRO A 48 -10.73 -8.85 15.78
N VAL A 49 -10.78 -7.63 15.25
CA VAL A 49 -11.51 -6.49 15.83
C VAL A 49 -12.45 -5.95 14.75
N ALA A 50 -13.75 -6.05 14.97
CA ALA A 50 -14.76 -5.56 14.04
C ALA A 50 -15.24 -4.17 14.48
N ALA A 51 -14.98 -3.14 13.66
CA ALA A 51 -15.46 -1.79 13.91
C ALA A 51 -15.53 -0.96 12.61
N ASP A 52 -16.43 0.02 12.58
CA ASP A 52 -16.43 1.07 11.56
C ASP A 52 -15.65 2.30 12.06
N LEU A 53 -14.65 2.74 11.29
CA LEU A 53 -13.81 3.88 11.64
C LEU A 53 -14.58 5.22 11.72
N LEU A 54 -15.75 5.30 11.10
CA LEU A 54 -16.63 6.48 11.15
C LEU A 54 -17.69 6.40 12.25
N ASP A 55 -17.86 5.23 12.89
CA ASP A 55 -18.77 5.05 14.02
C ASP A 55 -17.97 4.98 15.33
N VAL A 56 -17.95 6.11 16.05
CA VAL A 56 -17.24 6.23 17.33
C VAL A 56 -17.76 5.23 18.37
N THR A 57 -19.07 4.95 18.39
CA THR A 57 -19.66 4.00 19.36
C THR A 57 -19.14 2.59 19.08
N SER A 58 -19.10 2.21 17.80
CA SER A 58 -18.53 0.93 17.37
C SER A 58 -17.06 0.79 17.77
N LEU A 59 -16.27 1.86 17.61
CA LEU A 59 -14.86 1.88 18.02
C LEU A 59 -14.70 1.75 19.54
N GLU A 60 -15.48 2.49 20.33
CA GLU A 60 -15.45 2.44 21.79
C GLU A 60 -15.72 1.03 22.31
N GLU A 61 -16.75 0.38 21.78
CA GLU A 61 -17.11 -0.99 22.16
C GLU A 61 -16.03 -2.01 21.79
N ALA A 62 -15.47 -1.90 20.58
CA ALA A 62 -14.51 -2.85 20.05
C ALA A 62 -13.10 -2.70 20.64
N LEU A 63 -12.69 -1.48 21.01
CA LEU A 63 -11.32 -1.17 21.41
C LEU A 63 -11.09 -1.14 22.93
N LYS A 64 -12.14 -1.10 23.76
CA LYS A 64 -12.04 -0.97 25.23
C LYS A 64 -11.08 -1.96 25.90
N ASP A 65 -11.03 -3.20 25.43
CA ASP A 65 -10.22 -4.28 26.01
C ASP A 65 -8.91 -4.52 25.23
N VAL A 66 -8.73 -3.87 24.07
CA VAL A 66 -7.57 -4.06 23.18
C VAL A 66 -6.32 -3.39 23.76
N ARG A 67 -6.46 -2.19 24.35
CA ARG A 67 -5.39 -1.42 25.01
C ARG A 67 -4.00 -1.58 24.33
N PRO A 68 -3.89 -1.22 23.04
CA PRO A 68 -2.66 -1.42 22.28
C PRO A 68 -1.56 -0.49 22.78
N GLU A 69 -0.32 -0.95 22.69
CA GLU A 69 0.90 -0.16 22.89
C GLU A 69 1.38 0.46 21.58
N VAL A 70 1.17 -0.23 20.46
CA VAL A 70 1.54 0.24 19.11
C VAL A 70 0.30 0.21 18.22
N VAL A 71 0.07 1.30 17.50
CA VAL A 71 -1.01 1.38 16.50
C VAL A 71 -0.39 1.59 15.13
N PHE A 72 -0.72 0.72 14.18
CA PHE A 72 -0.40 0.90 12.77
C PHE A 72 -1.65 1.31 12.03
N PHE A 73 -1.62 2.46 11.35
CA PHE A 73 -2.75 2.97 10.59
C PHE A 73 -2.46 2.89 9.09
N THR A 74 -3.07 1.92 8.41
CA THR A 74 -2.91 1.69 6.96
C THR A 74 -4.23 1.76 6.19
N ALA A 75 -5.29 2.25 6.83
CA ALA A 75 -6.61 2.38 6.21
C ALA A 75 -6.80 3.74 5.54
N TRP A 76 -7.55 3.76 4.44
CA TRP A 76 -8.07 4.98 3.83
C TRP A 76 -9.37 4.65 3.09
N MET A 77 -10.14 5.69 2.75
CA MET A 77 -11.40 5.60 2.02
C MET A 77 -11.36 6.55 0.82
N LYS A 78 -11.51 6.01 -0.39
CA LYS A 78 -11.66 6.81 -1.61
C LYS A 78 -13.03 7.48 -1.64
N LYS A 79 -13.04 8.77 -1.97
CA LYS A 79 -14.21 9.59 -2.26
C LYS A 79 -14.09 10.22 -3.64
N ASP A 80 -15.17 10.87 -4.07
CA ASP A 80 -15.29 11.43 -5.41
C ASP A 80 -14.55 12.77 -5.56
N SER A 81 -14.20 13.43 -4.46
CA SER A 81 -13.40 14.65 -4.44
C SER A 81 -12.36 14.64 -3.33
N GLU A 82 -11.28 15.41 -3.52
CA GLU A 82 -10.24 15.54 -2.49
C GLU A 82 -10.75 16.19 -1.19
N GLN A 83 -11.72 17.11 -1.29
CA GLN A 83 -12.36 17.69 -0.11
C GLN A 83 -13.05 16.62 0.75
N GLU A 84 -13.81 15.72 0.13
CA GLU A 84 -14.42 14.59 0.84
C GLU A 84 -13.37 13.59 1.34
N ASN A 85 -12.28 13.37 0.58
CA ASN A 85 -11.17 12.54 1.07
C ASN A 85 -10.57 13.12 2.35
N ILE A 86 -10.36 14.44 2.42
CA ILE A 86 -9.85 15.13 3.62
C ILE A 86 -10.80 14.93 4.80
N GLU A 87 -12.08 15.24 4.61
CA GLU A 87 -13.09 15.14 5.68
C GLU A 87 -13.18 13.72 6.25
N VAL A 88 -13.22 12.71 5.38
CA VAL A 88 -13.41 11.32 5.78
C VAL A 88 -12.14 10.73 6.36
N ASN A 89 -10.98 10.88 5.70
CA ASN A 89 -9.75 10.22 6.13
C ASN A 89 -9.10 10.87 7.35
N SER A 90 -9.31 12.18 7.58
CA SER A 90 -8.95 12.82 8.84
C SER A 90 -9.84 12.30 9.98
N ALA A 91 -11.16 12.15 9.74
CA ALA A 91 -12.10 11.65 10.73
C ALA A 91 -11.80 10.23 11.19
N THR A 92 -11.45 9.32 10.27
CA THR A 92 -11.15 7.92 10.63
C THR A 92 -9.95 7.82 11.58
N LEU A 93 -8.88 8.58 11.33
CA LEU A 93 -7.71 8.62 12.22
C LEU A 93 -8.06 9.29 13.55
N ARG A 94 -8.67 10.49 13.50
CA ARG A 94 -9.08 11.24 14.70
C ARG A 94 -9.98 10.43 15.63
N ASN A 95 -10.93 9.67 15.07
CA ASN A 95 -11.85 8.85 15.85
C ASN A 95 -11.10 7.74 16.59
N VAL A 96 -10.23 7.00 15.90
CA VAL A 96 -9.40 5.95 16.54
C VAL A 96 -8.53 6.54 17.65
N LEU A 97 -7.85 7.67 17.39
CA LEU A 97 -6.99 8.31 18.38
C LEU A 97 -7.77 8.81 19.60
N ASN A 98 -8.95 9.39 19.42
CA ASN A 98 -9.77 9.86 20.54
C ASN A 98 -10.38 8.73 21.37
N VAL A 99 -10.61 7.55 20.79
CA VAL A 99 -11.07 6.36 21.53
C VAL A 99 -9.92 5.72 22.30
N LEU A 100 -8.74 5.61 21.69
CA LEU A 100 -7.57 4.97 22.30
C LEU A 100 -6.86 5.86 23.32
N GLY A 101 -6.80 7.17 23.09
CA GLY A 101 -6.07 8.13 23.93
C GLY A 101 -6.42 8.03 25.42
N PRO A 102 -7.71 8.05 25.81
CA PRO A 102 -8.13 7.89 27.21
C PRO A 102 -7.79 6.55 27.86
N LEU A 103 -7.45 5.50 27.07
CA LEU A 103 -7.04 4.20 27.61
C LEU A 103 -5.59 4.21 28.13
N ASP A 104 -4.83 5.25 27.80
CA ASP A 104 -3.47 5.53 28.28
C ASP A 104 -2.52 4.32 28.14
N SER A 105 -2.66 3.59 27.02
CA SER A 105 -1.82 2.43 26.68
C SER A 105 -0.89 2.68 25.50
N VAL A 106 -1.26 3.59 24.60
CA VAL A 106 -0.57 3.80 23.33
C VAL A 106 0.76 4.50 23.57
N LYS A 107 1.84 3.90 23.08
CA LYS A 107 3.20 4.44 23.12
C LYS A 107 3.63 4.97 21.76
N HIS A 108 3.20 4.32 20.68
CA HIS A 108 3.55 4.71 19.31
C HIS A 108 2.39 4.57 18.34
N VAL A 109 2.27 5.52 17.41
CA VAL A 109 1.34 5.46 16.27
C VAL A 109 2.13 5.65 14.96
N ALA A 110 2.13 4.61 14.12
CA ALA A 110 2.73 4.65 12.80
C ALA A 110 1.64 4.81 11.72
N LEU A 111 1.68 5.93 10.99
CA LEU A 111 0.74 6.26 9.91
C LEU A 111 1.37 5.97 8.55
N MET A 112 0.67 5.20 7.72
CA MET A 112 1.04 5.05 6.31
C MET A 112 0.35 6.11 5.46
N THR A 113 1.14 6.85 4.67
CA THR A 113 0.66 7.75 3.61
C THR A 113 1.24 7.29 2.26
N GLY A 114 1.92 8.17 1.51
CA GLY A 114 2.50 7.83 0.22
C GLY A 114 3.09 9.02 -0.52
N LEU A 115 3.63 8.78 -1.72
CA LEU A 115 4.29 9.82 -2.52
C LEU A 115 3.35 10.91 -3.05
N LYS A 116 2.02 10.77 -2.92
CA LYS A 116 1.10 11.92 -3.14
C LYS A 116 1.40 13.09 -2.22
N HIS A 117 2.14 12.88 -1.13
CA HIS A 117 2.69 13.98 -0.34
C HIS A 117 3.51 14.95 -1.21
N TYR A 118 4.25 14.44 -2.20
CA TYR A 118 5.12 15.22 -3.08
C TYR A 118 4.49 15.53 -4.45
N LEU A 119 3.48 14.73 -4.84
CA LEU A 119 2.87 14.75 -6.17
C LEU A 119 1.50 15.44 -6.24
N GLY A 120 0.89 15.73 -5.08
CA GLY A 120 -0.47 16.24 -5.01
C GLY A 120 -1.56 15.15 -5.04
N PRO A 121 -2.84 15.55 -4.90
CA PRO A 121 -3.98 14.64 -4.85
C PRO A 121 -4.28 14.00 -6.22
N PHE A 122 -5.21 13.04 -6.26
CA PHE A 122 -5.59 12.36 -7.51
C PHE A 122 -6.12 13.34 -8.57
N ASP A 123 -6.85 14.37 -8.16
CA ASP A 123 -7.47 15.36 -9.06
C ASP A 123 -6.46 16.33 -9.70
N ALA A 124 -5.22 16.35 -9.22
CA ALA A 124 -4.12 17.18 -9.75
C ALA A 124 -2.82 16.37 -9.85
N TYR A 125 -2.95 15.05 -10.03
CA TYR A 125 -1.87 14.10 -9.86
C TYR A 125 -0.77 14.35 -10.90
N GLY A 126 0.36 14.89 -10.46
CA GLY A 126 1.46 15.24 -11.36
C GLY A 126 1.15 16.40 -12.32
N GLU A 127 0.20 17.27 -11.99
CA GLU A 127 -0.09 18.49 -12.75
C GLU A 127 0.34 19.78 -12.03
N ALA A 128 0.63 19.70 -10.73
CA ALA A 128 1.14 20.80 -9.90
C ALA A 128 2.68 20.87 -9.93
N VAL A 129 3.26 22.01 -9.53
CA VAL A 129 4.71 22.20 -9.36
C VAL A 129 5.26 21.06 -8.49
N MET A 130 5.96 20.12 -9.13
CA MET A 130 6.42 18.88 -8.51
C MET A 130 7.66 19.16 -7.67
N ALA A 131 7.75 18.49 -6.52
CA ALA A 131 9.04 18.34 -5.85
C ALA A 131 10.05 17.68 -6.81
N GLU A 132 11.32 18.09 -6.73
CA GLU A 132 12.37 17.51 -7.55
C GLU A 132 12.62 16.06 -7.13
N THR A 133 12.76 15.14 -8.10
CA THR A 133 13.10 13.74 -7.77
C THR A 133 14.61 13.55 -7.68
N PRO A 134 15.11 12.67 -6.79
CA PRO A 134 14.37 11.82 -5.87
C PRO A 134 13.69 12.62 -4.75
N PHE A 135 12.49 12.22 -4.34
CA PHE A 135 11.75 12.91 -3.29
C PHE A 135 12.44 12.78 -1.94
N HIS A 136 12.54 13.88 -1.20
CA HIS A 136 13.11 13.93 0.15
C HIS A 136 12.02 14.25 1.18
N GLU A 137 12.16 13.77 2.41
CA GLU A 137 11.18 14.08 3.46
C GLU A 137 11.23 15.53 3.96
N THR A 138 12.26 16.29 3.54
CA THR A 138 12.42 17.73 3.81
C THR A 138 11.69 18.63 2.82
N GLU A 139 11.09 18.06 1.77
CA GLU A 139 10.26 18.83 0.83
C GLU A 139 9.06 19.44 1.57
N ASP A 140 8.74 20.69 1.24
CA ASP A 140 7.58 21.38 1.81
C ASP A 140 6.28 20.73 1.30
N ARG A 141 5.22 20.82 2.12
CA ARG A 141 3.86 20.48 1.65
C ARG A 141 3.49 21.38 0.48
N LEU A 142 2.88 20.81 -0.55
CA LEU A 142 2.32 21.59 -1.65
C LEU A 142 1.15 22.46 -1.19
N ASP A 143 0.93 23.60 -1.85
CA ASP A 143 -0.23 24.49 -1.62
C ASP A 143 -1.59 23.88 -2.05
N THR A 144 -1.60 22.63 -2.49
CA THR A 144 -2.80 21.91 -2.93
C THR A 144 -3.40 21.09 -1.79
N PRO A 145 -4.73 21.04 -1.62
CA PRO A 145 -5.37 20.18 -0.64
C PRO A 145 -4.95 18.71 -0.80
N ASN A 146 -4.64 18.04 0.32
CA ASN A 146 -4.24 16.64 0.33
C ASN A 146 -4.64 15.99 1.65
N PHE A 147 -5.40 14.89 1.60
CA PHE A 147 -5.83 14.20 2.80
C PHE A 147 -4.67 13.62 3.63
N TYR A 148 -3.49 13.40 3.03
CA TYR A 148 -2.29 13.01 3.79
C TYR A 148 -1.88 14.08 4.78
N TYR A 149 -1.96 15.36 4.41
CA TYR A 149 -1.62 16.47 5.31
C TYR A 149 -2.61 16.53 6.47
N ALA A 150 -3.90 16.35 6.18
CA ALA A 150 -4.93 16.33 7.21
C ALA A 150 -4.77 15.15 8.19
N GLN A 151 -4.36 13.98 7.70
CA GLN A 151 -4.04 12.83 8.57
C GLN A 151 -2.77 13.07 9.41
N GLU A 152 -1.72 13.63 8.82
CA GLU A 152 -0.52 14.04 9.57
C GLU A 152 -0.90 15.03 10.68
N ASP A 153 -1.73 16.04 10.40
CA ASP A 153 -2.14 17.04 11.39
C ASP A 153 -2.96 16.42 12.55
N GLU A 154 -3.86 15.48 12.26
CA GLU A 154 -4.60 14.72 13.29
C GLU A 154 -3.67 13.81 14.11
N LEU A 155 -2.67 13.19 13.46
CA LEU A 155 -1.65 12.39 14.15
C LEU A 155 -0.84 13.25 15.13
N PHE A 156 -0.37 14.41 14.69
CA PHE A 156 0.45 15.31 15.50
C PHE A 156 -0.35 15.90 16.67
N ALA A 157 -1.58 16.35 16.40
CA ALA A 157 -2.48 16.84 17.45
C ALA A 157 -2.83 15.74 18.46
N GLY A 158 -3.04 14.51 17.99
CA GLY A 158 -3.25 13.35 18.85
C GLY A 158 -2.02 13.04 19.72
N ALA A 159 -0.83 13.07 19.14
CA ALA A 159 0.43 12.83 19.84
C ALA A 159 0.67 13.88 20.94
N GLU A 160 0.45 15.16 20.64
CA GLU A 160 0.54 16.25 21.62
C GLU A 160 -0.47 16.08 22.76
N LYS A 161 -1.72 15.72 22.42
CA LYS A 161 -2.81 15.58 23.39
C LYS A 161 -2.67 14.36 24.30
N PHE A 162 -2.19 13.23 23.77
CA PHE A 162 -2.21 11.94 24.46
C PHE A 162 -0.81 11.38 24.79
N GLY A 163 0.27 12.04 24.36
CA GLY A 163 1.64 11.74 24.79
C GLY A 163 2.31 10.53 24.15
N PHE A 164 1.79 10.02 23.02
CA PHE A 164 2.44 8.94 22.26
C PHE A 164 3.46 9.49 21.25
N GLY A 165 4.48 8.69 20.92
CA GLY A 165 5.37 8.94 19.78
C GLY A 165 4.71 8.60 18.44
N TRP A 166 5.20 9.14 17.34
CA TRP A 166 4.62 8.87 16.02
C TRP A 166 5.67 8.62 14.94
N SER A 167 5.27 7.98 13.86
CA SER A 167 6.05 7.93 12.61
C SER A 167 5.12 8.00 11.40
N VAL A 168 5.59 8.60 10.31
CA VAL A 168 4.85 8.66 9.04
C VAL A 168 5.64 7.93 7.97
N HIS A 169 4.99 7.06 7.19
CA HIS A 169 5.63 6.20 6.19
C HIS A 169 5.08 6.49 4.80
N ARG A 170 5.91 7.11 3.95
CA ARG A 170 5.55 7.59 2.61
C ARG A 170 6.01 6.59 1.55
N ALA A 171 5.16 5.62 1.28
CA ALA A 171 5.42 4.57 0.29
C ALA A 171 5.24 5.05 -1.16
N HIS A 172 6.13 4.59 -2.05
CA HIS A 172 5.84 4.48 -3.49
C HIS A 172 4.74 3.42 -3.73
N THR A 173 4.24 3.28 -4.96
CA THR A 173 3.41 2.15 -5.42
C THR A 173 3.83 0.83 -4.77
N ILE A 174 2.87 0.23 -4.07
CA ILE A 174 3.10 -0.94 -3.23
C ILE A 174 2.95 -2.23 -4.06
N SER A 175 3.97 -3.08 -4.00
CA SER A 175 3.97 -4.47 -4.44
C SER A 175 3.73 -5.38 -3.24
N GLY A 176 2.64 -6.15 -3.25
CA GLY A 176 2.28 -7.00 -2.12
C GLY A 176 1.07 -7.90 -2.42
N PHE A 177 0.60 -8.59 -1.40
CA PHE A 177 -0.50 -9.55 -1.48
C PHE A 177 -1.79 -9.01 -0.82
N ALA A 178 -2.86 -8.89 -1.60
CA ALA A 178 -4.23 -8.70 -1.10
C ALA A 178 -5.27 -8.94 -2.21
N VAL A 179 -6.49 -9.31 -1.83
CA VAL A 179 -7.65 -9.47 -2.73
C VAL A 179 -8.72 -8.43 -2.36
N GLY A 180 -9.39 -7.86 -3.37
CA GLY A 180 -10.42 -6.83 -3.16
C GLY A 180 -9.84 -5.46 -2.76
N ASN A 181 -8.53 -5.25 -2.94
CA ASN A 181 -7.89 -3.97 -2.67
C ASN A 181 -8.07 -3.02 -3.87
N ALA A 182 -8.28 -1.74 -3.59
CA ALA A 182 -8.48 -0.73 -4.64
C ALA A 182 -7.21 -0.42 -5.46
N MET A 183 -6.03 -0.65 -4.88
CA MET A 183 -4.73 -0.29 -5.48
C MET A 183 -3.77 -1.46 -5.39
N ASN A 184 -3.71 -2.28 -6.44
CA ASN A 184 -2.85 -3.46 -6.48
C ASN A 184 -2.35 -3.72 -7.91
N MET A 185 -1.26 -3.03 -8.28
CA MET A 185 -0.68 -3.12 -9.62
C MET A 185 -0.16 -4.53 -9.93
N MET A 186 0.44 -5.22 -8.96
CA MET A 186 1.04 -6.55 -9.20
C MET A 186 -0.02 -7.61 -9.51
N LEU A 187 -1.13 -7.63 -8.77
CA LEU A 187 -2.23 -8.55 -9.08
C LEU A 187 -2.90 -8.18 -10.41
N THR A 188 -3.14 -6.90 -10.66
CA THR A 188 -3.71 -6.40 -11.92
C THR A 188 -2.89 -6.84 -13.13
N LEU A 189 -1.57 -6.64 -13.09
CA LEU A 189 -0.66 -7.06 -14.16
C LEU A 189 -0.59 -8.59 -14.30
N SER A 190 -0.70 -9.32 -13.20
CA SER A 190 -0.72 -10.79 -13.21
C SER A 190 -1.97 -11.35 -13.88
N VAL A 191 -3.13 -10.75 -13.61
CA VAL A 191 -4.41 -11.07 -14.27
C VAL A 191 -4.34 -10.70 -15.74
N TYR A 192 -3.83 -9.50 -16.08
CA TYR A 192 -3.67 -9.06 -17.47
C TYR A 192 -2.78 -10.03 -18.26
N ALA A 193 -1.62 -10.42 -17.72
CA ALA A 193 -0.72 -11.38 -18.36
C ALA A 193 -1.38 -12.74 -18.57
N SER A 194 -2.17 -13.20 -17.60
CA SER A 194 -2.92 -14.47 -17.68
C SER A 194 -4.01 -14.42 -18.76
N ILE A 195 -4.71 -13.28 -18.90
CA ILE A 195 -5.70 -13.06 -19.96
C ILE A 195 -5.01 -13.05 -21.33
N CYS A 196 -3.92 -12.31 -21.50
CA CYS A 196 -3.13 -12.32 -22.74
C CYS A 196 -2.70 -13.74 -23.11
N LYS A 197 -2.24 -14.52 -22.11
CA LYS A 197 -1.85 -15.91 -22.32
C LYS A 197 -2.99 -16.79 -22.83
N GLU A 198 -4.19 -16.66 -22.26
CA GLU A 198 -5.37 -17.44 -22.67
C GLU A 198 -5.86 -17.05 -24.07
N LEU A 199 -5.80 -15.75 -24.41
CA LEU A 199 -6.24 -15.23 -25.71
C LEU A 199 -5.18 -15.37 -26.82
N GLY A 200 -3.95 -15.76 -26.48
CA GLY A 200 -2.84 -15.79 -27.44
C GLY A 200 -2.39 -14.39 -27.87
N GLU A 201 -2.66 -13.38 -27.06
CA GLU A 201 -2.28 -12.00 -27.29
C GLU A 201 -0.93 -11.68 -26.66
N LYS A 202 -0.34 -10.56 -27.11
CA LYS A 202 0.88 -10.02 -26.49
C LYS A 202 0.55 -9.27 -25.21
N PHE A 203 1.49 -9.32 -24.27
CA PHE A 203 1.47 -8.55 -23.03
C PHE A 203 2.03 -7.15 -23.30
N VAL A 204 1.14 -6.26 -23.68
CA VAL A 204 1.45 -4.91 -24.14
C VAL A 204 1.58 -3.95 -22.96
N PHE A 205 2.69 -3.22 -22.90
CA PHE A 205 2.88 -2.16 -21.91
C PHE A 205 1.81 -1.06 -22.07
N PRO A 206 1.03 -0.75 -21.01
CA PRO A 206 -0.10 0.17 -21.14
C PRO A 206 0.27 1.65 -20.96
N GLY A 207 1.41 1.91 -20.35
CA GLY A 207 1.80 3.22 -19.83
C GLY A 207 2.37 4.20 -20.85
N SER A 208 2.87 5.32 -20.32
CA SER A 208 3.50 6.41 -21.09
C SER A 208 4.90 6.06 -21.59
N GLU A 209 5.39 6.83 -22.58
CA GLU A 209 6.79 6.75 -23.02
C GLU A 209 7.75 7.06 -21.87
N THR A 210 7.39 8.05 -21.04
CA THR A 210 8.18 8.48 -19.89
C THR A 210 8.32 7.37 -18.86
N GLN A 211 7.26 6.64 -18.52
CA GLN A 211 7.36 5.50 -17.60
C GLN A 211 8.10 4.31 -18.23
N TRP A 212 7.92 4.07 -19.53
CA TRP A 212 8.66 3.02 -20.23
C TRP A 212 10.17 3.24 -20.18
N ASN A 213 10.59 4.48 -20.43
CA ASN A 213 11.98 4.85 -20.56
C ASN A 213 12.62 5.37 -19.28
N GLY A 214 11.86 5.90 -18.32
CA GLY A 214 12.31 6.56 -17.09
C GLY A 214 12.73 5.59 -15.97
N LEU A 215 13.48 6.11 -15.01
CA LEU A 215 13.81 5.43 -13.76
C LEU A 215 12.63 5.53 -12.80
N THR A 216 12.38 4.44 -12.10
CA THR A 216 11.39 4.38 -11.02
C THR A 216 11.81 3.36 -9.97
N ASP A 217 11.23 3.46 -8.78
CA ASP A 217 11.31 2.48 -7.72
C ASP A 217 9.91 1.98 -7.33
N LEU A 218 9.85 1.01 -6.42
CA LEU A 218 8.62 0.44 -5.87
C LEU A 218 8.79 0.19 -4.37
N THR A 219 7.68 0.02 -3.68
CA THR A 219 7.66 -0.39 -2.26
C THR A 219 7.17 -1.82 -2.14
N ASP A 220 8.01 -2.73 -1.65
CA ASP A 220 7.56 -4.03 -1.19
C ASP A 220 6.77 -3.89 0.12
N ALA A 221 5.59 -4.51 0.19
CA ALA A 221 4.69 -4.40 1.34
C ALA A 221 5.30 -4.98 2.63
N ASP A 222 6.13 -6.03 2.50
CA ASP A 222 6.78 -6.67 3.65
C ASP A 222 7.92 -5.77 4.15
N LEU A 223 8.69 -5.13 3.25
CA LEU A 223 9.68 -4.11 3.62
C LEU A 223 9.06 -2.86 4.28
N LEU A 224 7.89 -2.41 3.79
CA LEU A 224 7.13 -1.34 4.43
C LEU A 224 6.75 -1.73 5.87
N ALA A 225 6.21 -2.94 6.06
CA ALA A 225 5.86 -3.45 7.37
C ALA A 225 7.08 -3.51 8.30
N GLU A 226 8.23 -3.96 7.81
CA GLU A 226 9.51 -3.96 8.54
C GLU A 226 9.91 -2.55 8.99
N GLN A 227 9.81 -1.55 8.12
CA GLN A 227 10.14 -0.16 8.48
C GLN A 227 9.18 0.39 9.53
N MET A 228 7.89 0.09 9.42
CA MET A 228 6.89 0.53 10.40
C MET A 228 7.13 -0.11 11.77
N VAL A 229 7.42 -1.43 11.82
CA VAL A 229 7.76 -2.12 13.06
C VAL A 229 9.07 -1.61 13.67
N TRP A 230 10.09 -1.35 12.83
CA TRP A 230 11.34 -0.69 13.26
C TRP A 230 11.05 0.67 13.89
N ALA A 231 10.27 1.52 13.21
CA ALA A 231 9.99 2.87 13.68
C ALA A 231 9.19 2.92 14.99
N ALA A 232 8.42 1.87 15.28
CA ALA A 232 7.69 1.72 16.53
C ALA A 232 8.52 1.21 17.72
N THR A 233 9.78 0.82 17.48
CA THR A 233 10.65 0.21 18.51
C THR A 233 12.01 0.87 18.67
N ASP A 234 12.44 1.69 17.70
CA ASP A 234 13.72 2.37 17.70
C ASP A 234 13.54 3.86 18.05
N ASP A 235 14.22 4.31 19.11
CA ASP A 235 14.14 5.69 19.57
C ASP A 235 14.62 6.71 18.51
N ASN A 236 15.46 6.31 17.56
CA ASN A 236 15.93 7.19 16.47
C ASN A 236 14.86 7.44 15.39
N ALA A 237 13.75 6.72 15.45
CA ALA A 237 12.68 6.81 14.47
C ALA A 237 11.42 7.53 14.98
N HIS A 238 11.40 7.87 16.27
CA HIS A 238 10.27 8.55 16.88
C HIS A 238 10.13 9.99 16.39
N ASN A 239 8.88 10.38 16.13
CA ASN A 239 8.43 11.69 15.69
C ASN A 239 9.04 12.14 14.35
N GLU A 240 9.18 11.20 13.41
CA GLU A 240 9.78 11.42 12.11
C GLU A 240 8.92 10.86 10.98
N ALA A 241 8.93 11.56 9.84
CA ALA A 241 8.44 11.04 8.57
C ALA A 241 9.58 10.38 7.78
N PHE A 242 9.32 9.20 7.22
CA PHE A 242 10.24 8.43 6.41
C PHE A 242 9.62 8.06 5.08
N ASN A 243 10.40 8.24 4.03
CA ASN A 243 10.19 7.58 2.76
C ASN A 243 10.45 6.09 2.87
N ILE A 244 9.81 5.32 1.99
CA ILE A 244 10.05 3.89 1.85
C ILE A 244 9.90 3.44 0.41
N ALA A 245 10.99 2.85 -0.08
CA ALA A 245 11.12 2.17 -1.36
C ALA A 245 12.13 1.02 -1.21
N ASN A 246 12.17 0.12 -2.19
CA ASN A 246 12.96 -1.10 -2.16
C ASN A 246 14.48 -0.87 -2.04
N GLY A 247 14.96 0.32 -2.41
CA GLY A 247 16.38 0.68 -2.38
C GLY A 247 17.13 0.36 -3.67
N ASP A 248 16.47 -0.24 -4.66
CA ASP A 248 16.91 -0.32 -6.05
C ASP A 248 16.04 0.57 -6.97
N VAL A 249 16.50 0.77 -8.21
CA VAL A 249 15.76 1.48 -9.26
C VAL A 249 15.79 0.67 -10.55
N PHE A 250 14.77 0.82 -11.38
CA PHE A 250 14.68 0.11 -12.66
C PHE A 250 13.99 0.96 -13.72
N ARG A 251 13.97 0.45 -14.96
CA ARG A 251 13.15 0.99 -16.05
C ARG A 251 12.13 -0.05 -16.46
N TRP A 252 10.89 0.34 -16.74
CA TRP A 252 9.85 -0.61 -17.16
C TRP A 252 10.26 -1.39 -18.41
N ARG A 253 10.98 -0.77 -19.35
CA ARG A 253 11.52 -1.49 -20.52
C ARG A 253 12.44 -2.67 -20.22
N TRP A 254 13.08 -2.66 -19.05
CA TRP A 254 13.91 -3.76 -18.57
C TRP A 254 13.09 -4.78 -17.75
N LEU A 255 12.15 -4.31 -16.92
CA LEU A 255 11.36 -5.18 -16.04
C LEU A 255 10.21 -5.90 -16.77
N TRP A 256 9.55 -5.25 -17.73
CA TRP A 256 8.39 -5.77 -18.45
C TRP A 256 8.61 -7.16 -19.11
N PRO A 257 9.70 -7.40 -19.87
CA PRO A 257 9.95 -8.74 -20.41
C PRO A 257 10.20 -9.80 -19.32
N GLN A 258 10.74 -9.42 -18.16
CA GLN A 258 10.92 -10.33 -17.03
C GLN A 258 9.58 -10.68 -16.39
N PHE A 259 8.70 -9.69 -16.21
CA PHE A 259 7.33 -9.91 -15.76
C PHE A 259 6.59 -10.89 -16.69
N ALA A 260 6.65 -10.64 -18.01
CA ALA A 260 6.03 -11.49 -19.02
C ALA A 260 6.55 -12.95 -18.99
N ALA A 261 7.83 -13.14 -18.68
CA ALA A 261 8.44 -14.46 -18.58
C ALA A 261 7.79 -15.33 -17.49
N HIS A 262 7.33 -14.75 -16.37
CA HIS A 262 6.61 -15.49 -15.33
C HIS A 262 5.31 -16.13 -15.86
N PHE A 263 4.68 -15.53 -16.87
CA PHE A 263 3.41 -15.99 -17.47
C PHE A 263 3.59 -16.65 -18.84
N ARG A 264 4.84 -16.72 -19.35
CA ARG A 264 5.17 -17.27 -20.67
C ARG A 264 4.33 -16.63 -21.78
N VAL A 265 4.21 -15.32 -21.72
CA VAL A 265 3.51 -14.47 -22.71
C VAL A 265 4.53 -13.59 -23.43
N GLU A 266 4.30 -13.30 -24.71
CA GLU A 266 5.20 -12.42 -25.48
C GLU A 266 5.02 -10.97 -25.01
N PRO A 267 6.08 -10.29 -24.54
CA PRO A 267 6.00 -8.89 -24.16
C PRO A 267 5.98 -7.97 -25.40
N GLU A 268 5.24 -6.88 -25.31
CA GLU A 268 5.36 -5.76 -26.24
C GLU A 268 5.52 -4.46 -25.43
N GLY A 269 6.53 -3.67 -25.76
CA GLY A 269 6.84 -2.43 -25.05
C GLY A 269 5.98 -1.25 -25.46
N PHE A 270 6.39 -0.04 -25.06
CA PHE A 270 5.83 1.19 -25.64
C PHE A 270 6.06 1.23 -27.16
N ASP A 271 5.13 1.84 -27.90
CA ASP A 271 5.20 2.02 -29.36
C ASP A 271 5.15 3.52 -29.72
N THR A 272 3.99 4.05 -30.10
CA THR A 272 3.81 5.47 -30.46
C THR A 272 2.95 6.26 -29.48
N GLU A 273 2.04 5.61 -28.78
CA GLU A 273 1.11 6.23 -27.83
C GLU A 273 0.82 5.29 -26.65
N PRO A 274 0.38 5.82 -25.48
CA PRO A 274 -0.07 5.01 -24.36
C PRO A 274 -1.22 4.09 -24.75
N ARG A 275 -1.26 2.87 -24.20
CA ARG A 275 -2.26 1.84 -24.53
C ARG A 275 -2.94 1.30 -23.27
N PRO A 276 -3.73 2.14 -22.57
CA PRO A 276 -4.23 1.86 -21.22
C PRO A 276 -5.06 0.57 -21.16
N LEU A 277 -5.01 -0.08 -20.00
CA LEU A 277 -5.69 -1.33 -19.70
C LEU A 277 -7.21 -1.18 -19.62
N GLU A 278 -7.72 -0.12 -18.97
CA GLU A 278 -9.17 0.04 -18.72
C GLU A 278 -10.02 -0.09 -20.01
N PRO A 279 -9.75 0.63 -21.12
CA PRO A 279 -10.50 0.43 -22.36
C PRO A 279 -10.23 -0.92 -23.04
N ARG A 280 -9.04 -1.52 -22.85
CA ARG A 280 -8.67 -2.80 -23.47
C ARG A 280 -9.28 -4.00 -22.78
N MET A 281 -9.54 -3.89 -21.48
CA MET A 281 -10.01 -4.96 -20.62
C MET A 281 -11.55 -4.96 -20.47
N SER A 282 -12.28 -4.33 -21.40
CA SER A 282 -13.75 -4.28 -21.38
C SER A 282 -14.41 -5.67 -21.34
N ASP A 283 -13.80 -6.66 -22.00
CA ASP A 283 -14.28 -8.05 -22.05
C ASP A 283 -13.59 -8.98 -21.03
N ALA A 284 -12.78 -8.43 -20.12
CA ALA A 284 -11.97 -9.21 -19.18
C ALA A 284 -12.81 -10.10 -18.27
N ALA A 285 -14.02 -9.68 -17.88
CA ALA A 285 -14.89 -10.49 -17.01
C ALA A 285 -15.23 -11.86 -17.61
N ALA A 286 -15.57 -11.89 -18.91
CA ALA A 286 -15.91 -13.14 -19.59
C ALA A 286 -14.67 -14.01 -19.81
N ALA A 287 -13.52 -13.42 -20.14
CA ALA A 287 -12.26 -14.14 -20.31
C ALA A 287 -11.77 -14.73 -18.98
N TRP A 288 -11.78 -13.93 -17.92
CA TRP A 288 -11.31 -14.34 -16.60
C TRP A 288 -12.16 -15.45 -16.02
N LYS A 289 -13.49 -15.38 -16.15
CA LYS A 289 -14.38 -16.46 -15.68
C LYS A 289 -14.01 -17.82 -16.28
N ARG A 290 -13.70 -17.87 -17.58
CA ARG A 290 -13.24 -19.11 -18.24
C ARG A 290 -11.89 -19.59 -17.72
N ILE A 291 -10.96 -18.66 -17.47
CA ILE A 291 -9.65 -18.99 -16.88
C ILE A 291 -9.85 -19.56 -15.48
N ALA A 292 -10.65 -18.91 -14.64
CA ALA A 292 -10.95 -19.34 -13.28
C ALA A 292 -11.56 -20.75 -13.25
N GLU A 293 -12.55 -21.03 -14.11
CA GLU A 293 -13.15 -22.36 -14.24
C GLU A 293 -12.15 -23.42 -14.72
N LYS A 294 -11.31 -23.09 -15.71
CA LYS A 294 -10.30 -24.00 -16.28
C LYS A 294 -9.20 -24.38 -15.30
N HIS A 295 -8.83 -23.45 -14.42
CA HIS A 295 -7.70 -23.59 -13.49
C HIS A 295 -8.12 -23.81 -12.02
N ASP A 296 -9.42 -23.96 -11.73
CA ASP A 296 -9.97 -24.09 -10.37
C ASP A 296 -9.51 -22.95 -9.43
N LEU A 297 -9.59 -21.71 -9.93
CA LEU A 297 -9.20 -20.52 -9.17
C LEU A 297 -10.28 -20.13 -8.15
N VAL A 298 -9.85 -19.58 -7.03
CA VAL A 298 -10.74 -19.24 -5.90
C VAL A 298 -11.56 -17.97 -6.11
N GLU A 299 -11.17 -17.13 -7.07
CA GLU A 299 -11.84 -15.87 -7.38
C GLU A 299 -12.13 -15.74 -8.88
N SER A 300 -13.41 -15.79 -9.23
CA SER A 300 -13.89 -15.70 -10.62
C SER A 300 -14.33 -14.29 -11.03
N ASP A 301 -14.47 -13.37 -10.06
CA ASP A 301 -14.80 -11.97 -10.33
C ASP A 301 -13.52 -11.15 -10.53
N VAL A 302 -13.24 -10.80 -11.78
CA VAL A 302 -12.04 -10.04 -12.15
C VAL A 302 -11.99 -8.66 -11.48
N SER A 303 -13.14 -8.06 -11.16
CA SER A 303 -13.21 -6.74 -10.52
C SER A 303 -12.69 -6.74 -9.09
N ARG A 304 -12.58 -7.93 -8.47
CA ARG A 304 -11.98 -8.11 -7.14
C ARG A 304 -10.47 -8.32 -7.20
N LEU A 305 -9.92 -8.60 -8.38
CA LEU A 305 -8.50 -8.90 -8.59
C LEU A 305 -7.76 -7.75 -9.27
N ALA A 306 -8.42 -7.08 -10.21
CA ALA A 306 -7.79 -6.12 -11.09
C ALA A 306 -8.44 -4.74 -10.97
N SER A 307 -7.59 -3.72 -10.85
CA SER A 307 -7.97 -2.31 -10.94
C SER A 307 -7.19 -1.69 -12.09
N TRP A 308 -7.80 -1.71 -13.28
CA TRP A 308 -7.15 -1.27 -14.52
C TRP A 308 -6.84 0.23 -14.49
N TRP A 309 -7.83 1.06 -14.16
CA TRP A 309 -7.65 2.51 -13.98
C TRP A 309 -6.48 2.89 -13.06
N HIS A 310 -6.26 2.13 -11.98
CA HIS A 310 -5.18 2.42 -11.03
C HIS A 310 -3.82 2.12 -11.67
N THR A 311 -3.71 0.97 -12.33
CA THR A 311 -2.47 0.58 -13.03
C THR A 311 -2.16 1.54 -14.18
N ASP A 312 -3.19 2.01 -14.89
CA ASP A 312 -3.05 3.04 -15.91
C ASP A 312 -2.61 4.37 -15.32
N GLY A 313 -3.14 4.77 -14.15
CA GLY A 313 -2.68 5.95 -13.42
C GLY A 313 -1.21 5.85 -12.99
N ASP A 314 -0.80 4.68 -12.52
CA ASP A 314 0.57 4.44 -12.07
C ASP A 314 1.58 4.45 -13.23
N LEU A 315 1.27 3.74 -14.32
CA LEU A 315 2.14 3.58 -15.48
C LEU A 315 1.97 4.71 -16.52
N GLY A 316 0.94 5.53 -16.41
CA GLY A 316 0.61 6.60 -17.35
C GLY A 316 1.27 7.95 -17.04
N ARG A 317 1.92 8.09 -15.89
CA ARG A 317 2.55 9.35 -15.45
C ARG A 317 3.56 9.86 -16.47
N ASP A 318 3.61 11.17 -16.70
CA ASP A 318 4.61 11.79 -17.58
C ASP A 318 5.79 12.37 -16.79
N MET A 319 6.28 11.61 -15.81
CA MET A 319 7.44 11.98 -14.99
C MET A 319 8.20 10.75 -14.48
N GLU A 320 9.47 10.91 -14.10
CA GLU A 320 10.19 9.95 -13.25
C GLU A 320 9.72 10.10 -11.80
N CYS A 321 9.54 8.98 -11.09
CA CYS A 321 9.05 8.95 -9.71
C CYS A 321 10.01 8.09 -8.89
N LEU A 322 10.80 8.74 -8.04
CA LEU A 322 11.93 8.16 -7.31
C LEU A 322 11.98 8.69 -5.90
N THR A 323 12.42 7.85 -4.99
CA THR A 323 12.33 8.07 -3.56
C THR A 323 13.73 8.04 -2.94
N ASP A 324 14.12 9.10 -2.22
CA ASP A 324 15.35 9.05 -1.43
C ASP A 324 15.14 8.21 -0.16
N MET A 325 16.08 7.31 0.12
CA MET A 325 16.09 6.44 1.30
C MET A 325 17.18 6.82 2.31
N ASN A 326 17.88 7.94 2.13
CA ASN A 326 19.03 8.28 2.97
C ASN A 326 18.62 8.65 4.40
N LYS A 327 17.46 9.28 4.60
CA LYS A 327 16.97 9.57 5.95
C LYS A 327 16.76 8.29 6.77
N SER A 328 16.03 7.33 6.21
CA SER A 328 15.84 5.98 6.79
C SER A 328 17.17 5.30 7.12
N LYS A 329 18.12 5.28 6.17
CA LYS A 329 19.45 4.66 6.38
C LYS A 329 20.27 5.35 7.47
N LYS A 330 20.25 6.69 7.53
CA LYS A 330 20.94 7.46 8.57
C LYS A 330 20.34 7.24 9.96
N ALA A 331 19.03 7.03 10.04
CA ALA A 331 18.32 6.71 11.28
C ALA A 331 18.52 5.25 11.73
N GLY A 332 19.04 4.36 10.87
CA GLY A 332 19.38 2.99 11.21
C GLY A 332 18.59 1.91 10.47
N PHE A 333 17.59 2.30 9.65
CA PHE A 333 16.86 1.35 8.82
C PHE A 333 17.63 1.01 7.55
N LEU A 334 18.19 -0.21 7.50
CA LEU A 334 19.01 -0.70 6.39
C LEU A 334 18.31 -1.78 5.55
N GLY A 335 17.00 -1.98 5.75
CA GLY A 335 16.20 -2.91 4.97
C GLY A 335 16.19 -2.53 3.49
N PHE A 336 16.24 -3.55 2.62
CA PHE A 336 16.10 -3.39 1.18
C PHE A 336 15.43 -4.63 0.58
N ARG A 337 14.97 -4.51 -0.66
CA ARG A 337 14.48 -5.62 -1.48
C ARG A 337 14.99 -5.47 -2.90
N SER A 338 15.24 -6.59 -3.58
CA SER A 338 15.34 -6.58 -5.03
C SER A 338 13.94 -6.53 -5.61
N THR A 339 13.64 -5.52 -6.42
CA THR A 339 12.31 -5.35 -7.02
C THR A 339 11.88 -6.57 -7.86
N PRO A 340 12.71 -7.14 -8.77
CA PRO A 340 12.36 -8.36 -9.48
C PRO A 340 12.03 -9.55 -8.58
N ASP A 341 12.83 -9.77 -7.52
CA ASP A 341 12.61 -10.90 -6.59
C ASP A 341 11.33 -10.70 -5.77
N ALA A 342 11.06 -9.47 -5.33
CA ALA A 342 9.82 -9.12 -4.63
C ALA A 342 8.59 -9.37 -5.50
N ILE A 343 8.64 -8.99 -6.78
CA ILE A 343 7.56 -9.25 -7.75
C ILE A 343 7.39 -10.75 -7.97
N ALA A 344 8.47 -11.49 -8.16
CA ALA A 344 8.43 -12.95 -8.32
C ALA A 344 7.79 -13.64 -7.10
N SER A 345 8.15 -13.20 -5.90
CA SER A 345 7.57 -13.67 -4.63
C SER A 345 6.07 -13.39 -4.56
N VAL A 346 5.64 -12.16 -4.88
CA VAL A 346 4.21 -11.78 -4.90
C VAL A 346 3.41 -12.60 -5.92
N ILE A 347 3.93 -12.80 -7.13
CA ILE A 347 3.29 -13.65 -8.15
C ILE A 347 3.15 -15.07 -7.61
N GLN A 348 4.18 -15.63 -6.97
CA GLN A 348 4.11 -16.97 -6.40
C GLN A 348 3.07 -17.07 -5.29
N ARG A 349 2.98 -16.07 -4.39
CA ARG A 349 1.92 -16.01 -3.36
C ARG A 349 0.52 -16.06 -3.98
N TYR A 350 0.28 -15.36 -5.09
CA TYR A 350 -1.01 -15.42 -5.80
C TYR A 350 -1.31 -16.78 -6.42
N ARG A 351 -0.29 -17.49 -6.93
CA ARG A 351 -0.43 -18.86 -7.43
C ARG A 351 -0.75 -19.85 -6.32
N ASP A 352 -0.02 -19.75 -5.21
CA ASP A 352 -0.21 -20.64 -4.06
C ASP A 352 -1.61 -20.47 -3.46
N ALA A 353 -2.13 -19.23 -3.48
CA ALA A 353 -3.51 -18.91 -3.09
C ALA A 353 -4.56 -19.25 -4.17
N ARG A 354 -4.16 -19.79 -5.33
CA ARG A 354 -5.02 -20.10 -6.49
C ARG A 354 -5.84 -18.89 -6.97
N LEU A 355 -5.27 -17.69 -6.90
CA LEU A 355 -5.87 -16.46 -7.41
C LEU A 355 -5.50 -16.19 -8.87
N ILE A 356 -4.40 -16.78 -9.33
CA ILE A 356 -3.96 -16.79 -10.73
C ILE A 356 -3.48 -18.21 -11.09
N PRO A 357 -3.43 -18.58 -12.38
CA PRO A 357 -2.97 -19.90 -12.83
C PRO A 357 -1.54 -20.28 -12.47
#